data_AF-A0A831M8Z9-F1
#
_entry.id   AF-A0A831M8Z9-F1
#
_cell.length_a   1.000
_cell.length_b   1.000
_cell.length_c   1.000
_cell.angle_alpha   90.00
_cell.angle_beta   90.00
_cell.angle_gamma   90.00
#
_symmetry.space_group_name_H-M   'P 1'
#
loop_
_entity.id
_entity.type
_entity.pdbx_description
1 polymer ?
#
loop_
_entity_poly.entity_id
_entity_poly.type
_entity_poly.pdbx_seq_one_letter_code
_entity_poly.pdbx_strand_id
1 'polypeptide(L)'
;MNSTGRPTSPSASEGAGTTTTVSGSIGLLQAEGLIFEIGSTEKTGVDLAAPRGTKNRLGGVTRSAPTGLPGLTEPEAVRHYVRLSQRNYAIDLGVFPLGSCTMKHNPRLNE
;
A
#
# COMPACT_ATOMS: atom_id res chain seq x y z
N MET A 1 -6.86 43.62 -9.70
CA MET A 1 -7.93 42.72 -9.23
C MET A 1 -8.01 41.58 -10.23
N ASN A 2 -7.64 40.37 -9.83
CA ASN A 2 -7.61 39.22 -10.74
C ASN A 2 -9.07 38.77 -10.99
N SER A 3 -9.56 38.90 -12.22
CA SER A 3 -10.97 38.75 -12.58
C SER A 3 -11.38 37.34 -13.00
N THR A 4 -10.51 36.36 -12.80
CA THR A 4 -10.77 34.96 -13.17
C THR A 4 -11.19 34.18 -11.93
N GLY A 5 -12.47 33.82 -11.86
CA GLY A 5 -13.01 32.94 -10.83
C GLY A 5 -12.35 31.56 -10.87
N ARG A 6 -12.23 30.92 -9.70
CA ARG A 6 -11.76 29.54 -9.59
C ARG A 6 -12.70 28.63 -10.40
N PRO A 7 -12.20 27.81 -11.34
CA PRO A 7 -13.05 26.92 -12.13
C PRO A 7 -13.84 25.98 -11.20
N THR A 8 -15.17 25.97 -11.35
CA THR A 8 -16.12 25.20 -10.53
C THR A 8 -16.45 23.83 -11.10
N SER A 9 -15.94 23.50 -12.29
CA SER A 9 -16.11 22.19 -12.92
C SER A 9 -14.84 21.35 -12.74
N PRO A 10 -14.96 20.04 -12.45
CA PRO A 10 -13.80 19.15 -12.43
C PRO A 10 -13.20 19.11 -13.85
N SER A 11 -11.99 19.64 -14.01
CA SER A 11 -11.19 19.45 -15.22
C SER A 11 -10.79 17.97 -15.28
N ALA A 12 -11.09 17.30 -16.40
CA ALA A 12 -10.69 15.92 -16.61
C ALA A 12 -9.16 15.80 -16.48
N SER A 13 -8.71 15.01 -15.51
CA SER A 13 -7.30 14.65 -15.40
C SER A 13 -6.99 13.61 -16.46
N GLU A 14 -6.25 14.00 -17.51
CA GLU A 14 -5.81 13.14 -18.62
C GLU A 14 -4.88 11.97 -18.22
N GLY A 15 -4.65 11.73 -16.92
CA GLY A 15 -3.74 10.71 -16.40
C GLY A 15 -4.39 9.44 -15.84
N ALA A 16 -5.72 9.34 -15.79
CA ALA A 16 -6.37 8.15 -15.23
C ALA A 16 -6.67 7.13 -16.34
N GLY A 17 -5.75 6.18 -16.56
CA GLY A 17 -6.01 5.05 -17.44
C GLY A 17 -7.31 4.35 -17.06
N THR A 18 -8.18 4.12 -18.05
CA THR A 18 -9.46 3.42 -17.89
C THR A 18 -9.19 2.01 -17.35
N THR A 19 -9.35 1.82 -16.05
CA THR A 19 -9.19 0.51 -15.42
C THR A 19 -10.48 -0.29 -15.64
N THR A 20 -10.46 -1.24 -16.58
CA THR A 20 -11.56 -2.17 -16.80
C THR A 20 -11.62 -3.15 -15.63
N THR A 21 -12.57 -2.96 -14.72
CA THR A 21 -12.81 -3.89 -13.62
C THR A 21 -13.52 -5.15 -14.12
N VAL A 22 -13.09 -6.33 -13.66
CA VAL A 22 -13.75 -7.62 -13.98
C VAL A 22 -15.22 -7.64 -13.55
N SER A 23 -15.55 -6.95 -12.46
CA SER A 23 -16.90 -6.83 -11.90
C SER A 23 -17.79 -5.76 -12.56
N GLY A 24 -17.25 -4.95 -13.49
CA GLY A 24 -17.98 -3.83 -14.09
C GLY A 24 -18.32 -2.67 -13.13
N SER A 25 -17.66 -2.60 -11.97
CA SER A 25 -17.87 -1.52 -10.99
C SER A 25 -17.18 -0.22 -11.45
N ILE A 26 -17.94 0.87 -11.48
CA ILE A 26 -17.48 2.20 -11.88
C ILE A 26 -17.57 3.13 -10.66
N GLY A 27 -16.52 3.90 -10.39
CA GLY A 27 -16.49 4.90 -9.31
C GLY A 27 -15.99 4.41 -7.95
N LEU A 28 -15.85 3.10 -7.76
CA LEU A 28 -15.18 2.49 -6.59
C LEU A 28 -14.02 1.62 -7.08
N LEU A 29 -12.78 2.01 -6.75
CA LEU A 29 -11.58 1.20 -6.95
C LEU A 29 -11.59 0.01 -5.98
N GLN A 30 -12.46 -0.95 -6.25
CA GLN A 30 -12.61 -2.19 -5.47
C GLN A 30 -11.53 -3.21 -5.80
N ALA A 31 -10.84 -3.08 -6.93
CA ALA A 31 -9.72 -3.92 -7.34
C ALA A 31 -8.40 -3.28 -6.90
N GLU A 32 -7.49 -4.10 -6.38
CA GLU A 32 -6.19 -3.71 -5.82
C GLU A 32 -5.24 -4.77 -6.32
N GLY A 33 -4.26 -4.34 -7.12
CA GLY A 33 -3.24 -5.21 -7.66
C GLY A 33 -2.27 -5.69 -6.59
N LEU A 34 -1.36 -6.57 -6.99
CA LEU A 34 -0.25 -6.95 -6.14
C LEU A 34 0.65 -5.74 -5.90
N ILE A 35 1.30 -5.68 -4.74
CA ILE A 35 2.27 -4.62 -4.43
C ILE A 35 3.40 -4.53 -5.48
N PHE A 36 3.70 -5.65 -6.17
CA PHE A 36 4.66 -5.74 -7.27
C PHE A 36 4.17 -5.16 -8.60
N GLU A 37 2.85 -5.04 -8.80
CA GLU A 37 2.24 -4.43 -10.00
C GLU A 37 2.09 -2.92 -9.85
N ILE A 38 2.12 -2.43 -8.60
CA ILE A 38 1.93 -1.02 -8.25
C ILE A 38 3.26 -0.33 -8.00
N GLY A 39 4.16 -0.99 -7.26
CA GLY A 39 5.43 -0.41 -6.85
C GLY A 39 6.53 -0.50 -7.91
N SER A 40 7.58 0.30 -7.71
CA SER A 40 8.76 0.38 -8.58
C SER A 40 10.03 0.33 -7.74
N THR A 41 11.11 -0.24 -8.28
CA THR A 41 12.42 -0.28 -7.61
C THR A 41 13.06 1.10 -7.44
N GLU A 42 12.50 2.13 -8.07
CA GLU A 42 13.05 3.50 -8.07
C GLU A 42 12.50 4.38 -6.94
N LYS A 43 11.38 3.98 -6.32
CA LYS A 43 10.69 4.78 -5.30
C LYS A 43 11.07 4.33 -3.90
N THR A 44 10.98 5.25 -2.94
CA THR A 44 10.99 4.93 -1.50
C THR A 44 9.93 5.78 -0.80
N GLY A 45 9.32 5.23 0.24
CA GLY A 45 8.34 5.91 1.07
C GLY A 45 8.92 6.43 2.37
N VAL A 46 10.20 6.17 2.60
CA VAL A 46 10.92 6.54 3.82
C VAL A 46 12.24 7.21 3.47
N ASP A 47 12.53 8.30 4.19
CA ASP A 47 13.78 9.04 4.08
C ASP A 47 14.79 8.49 5.10
N LEU A 48 15.31 7.30 4.82
CA LEU A 48 16.37 6.70 5.62
C LEU A 48 17.73 7.22 5.19
N ALA A 49 18.55 7.60 6.15
CA ALA A 49 19.93 7.98 5.88
C ALA A 49 20.69 6.80 5.25
N ALA A 50 21.56 7.10 4.28
CA ALA A 50 22.39 6.07 3.66
C ALA A 50 23.20 5.32 4.74
N PRO A 51 23.30 3.98 4.65
CA PRO A 51 24.03 3.19 5.61
C PRO A 51 25.49 3.64 5.66
N ARG A 52 25.97 4.00 6.85
CA ARG A 52 27.37 4.39 7.06
C ARG A 52 28.25 3.14 7.01
N GLY A 53 29.44 3.26 6.41
CA GLY A 53 30.35 2.16 6.08
C GLY A 53 30.67 1.20 7.24
N THR A 54 29.80 0.22 7.46
CA THR A 54 30.06 -0.91 8.34
C THR A 54 30.87 -1.96 7.60
N LYS A 55 31.96 -2.45 8.21
CA LYS A 55 32.72 -3.59 7.67
C LYS A 55 31.76 -4.76 7.40
N ASN A 56 31.87 -5.35 6.22
CA ASN A 56 31.06 -6.50 5.83
C ASN A 56 31.28 -7.66 6.83
N ARG A 57 30.19 -8.16 7.43
CA ARG A 57 30.22 -9.25 8.42
C ARG A 57 29.85 -10.62 7.83
N LEU A 58 29.56 -10.67 6.53
CA LEU A 58 29.04 -11.85 5.84
C LEU A 58 30.14 -12.75 5.25
N GLY A 59 31.42 -12.48 5.53
CA GLY A 59 32.52 -13.36 5.15
C GLY A 59 32.64 -13.62 3.64
N GLY A 60 32.22 -12.67 2.80
CA GLY A 60 32.23 -12.81 1.33
C GLY A 60 30.91 -13.32 0.73
N VAL A 61 29.95 -13.73 1.53
CA VAL A 61 28.62 -14.18 1.05
C VAL A 61 27.70 -12.97 0.90
N THR A 62 27.89 -12.22 -0.17
CA THR A 62 27.05 -11.07 -0.53
C THR A 62 26.04 -11.45 -1.61
N ARG A 63 24.93 -10.70 -1.69
CA ARG A 63 23.93 -10.90 -2.75
C ARG A 63 24.57 -10.64 -4.12
N SER A 64 24.37 -11.57 -5.04
CA SER A 64 24.77 -11.45 -6.44
C SER A 64 23.76 -10.68 -7.30
N ALA A 65 22.51 -10.56 -6.82
CA ALA A 65 21.41 -9.91 -7.53
C ALA A 65 20.64 -8.95 -6.59
N PRO A 66 19.98 -7.91 -7.14
CA PRO A 66 19.12 -7.02 -6.38
C PRO A 66 17.93 -7.76 -5.77
N THR A 67 17.31 -7.17 -4.75
CA THR A 67 16.26 -7.82 -3.95
C THR A 67 14.93 -7.99 -4.68
N GLY A 68 14.71 -7.25 -5.77
CA GLY A 68 13.45 -7.23 -6.51
C GLY A 68 12.26 -6.73 -5.69
N LEU A 69 12.50 -6.05 -4.56
CA LEU A 69 11.43 -5.52 -3.72
C LEU A 69 10.86 -4.23 -4.33
N PRO A 70 9.53 -4.11 -4.44
CA PRO A 70 8.91 -2.89 -4.93
C PRO A 70 9.01 -1.79 -3.88
N GLY A 71 9.41 -0.61 -4.33
CA GLY A 71 9.35 0.62 -3.57
C GLY A 71 8.05 1.37 -3.87
N LEU A 72 7.48 1.98 -2.83
CA LEU A 72 6.27 2.80 -2.91
C LEU A 72 6.49 4.07 -2.10
N THR A 73 5.89 5.17 -2.53
CA THR A 73 5.77 6.35 -1.67
C THR A 73 4.85 6.06 -0.47
N GLU A 74 4.99 6.80 0.62
CA GLU A 74 4.17 6.59 1.83
C GLU A 74 2.65 6.61 1.53
N PRO A 75 2.10 7.57 0.76
CA PRO A 75 0.66 7.56 0.45
C PRO A 75 0.22 6.37 -0.40
N GLU A 76 1.08 5.88 -1.31
CA GLU A 76 0.80 4.68 -2.10
C GLU A 76 0.74 3.44 -1.18
N ALA A 77 1.70 3.29 -0.26
CA ALA A 77 1.72 2.20 0.71
C ALA A 77 0.50 2.21 1.64
N VAL A 78 0.14 3.37 2.19
CA VAL A 78 -1.05 3.52 3.06
C VAL A 78 -2.32 3.13 2.29
N ARG A 79 -2.52 3.64 1.07
CA ARG A 79 -3.70 3.30 0.26
C ARG A 79 -3.78 1.81 -0.03
N HIS A 80 -2.66 1.18 -0.36
CA HIS A 80 -2.60 -0.25 -0.66
C HIS A 80 -3.07 -1.09 0.54
N TYR A 81 -2.48 -0.88 1.71
CA TYR A 81 -2.81 -1.67 2.90
C TYR A 81 -4.20 -1.36 3.47
N VAL A 82 -4.68 -0.12 3.35
CA VAL A 82 -6.05 0.25 3.75
C VAL A 82 -7.10 -0.42 2.84
N ARG A 83 -6.85 -0.52 1.53
CA ARG A 83 -7.76 -1.26 0.63
C ARG A 83 -7.70 -2.76 0.88
N LEU A 84 -6.51 -3.30 1.17
CA LEU A 84 -6.34 -4.71 1.48
C LEU A 84 -7.07 -5.09 2.78
N SER A 85 -7.03 -4.23 3.80
CA SER A 85 -7.71 -4.49 5.08
C SER A 85 -9.24 -4.57 4.93
N GLN A 86 -9.83 -3.80 4.03
CA GLN A 86 -11.27 -3.86 3.71
C GLN A 86 -11.69 -5.18 3.06
N ARG A 87 -10.75 -5.95 2.52
CA ARG A 87 -11.00 -7.30 1.96
C ARG A 87 -10.77 -8.42 2.97
N ASN A 88 -10.32 -8.10 4.18
CA ASN A 88 -10.11 -9.07 5.23
C ASN A 88 -11.22 -8.99 6.28
N TYR A 89 -11.61 -10.14 6.81
CA TYR A 89 -12.47 -10.19 7.99
C TYR A 89 -11.58 -10.26 9.25
N ALA A 90 -11.98 -9.57 10.32
CA ALA A 90 -11.18 -9.44 11.53
C ALA A 90 -12.03 -9.65 12.77
N ILE A 91 -11.37 -10.04 13.89
CA ILE A 91 -12.02 -10.23 15.20
C ILE A 91 -12.74 -8.97 15.71
N ASP A 92 -12.31 -7.80 15.24
CA ASP A 92 -12.88 -6.51 15.62
C ASP A 92 -14.18 -6.21 14.86
N LEU A 93 -14.45 -6.90 13.75
CA LEU A 93 -15.62 -6.68 12.90
C LEU A 93 -16.83 -7.53 13.33
N GLY A 94 -16.60 -8.66 14.00
CA GLY A 94 -17.66 -9.53 14.46
C GLY A 94 -17.17 -10.89 14.96
N VAL A 95 -18.11 -11.82 15.14
CA VAL A 95 -17.83 -13.15 15.70
C VAL A 95 -16.94 -13.97 14.77
N PHE A 96 -15.92 -14.63 15.33
CA PHE A 96 -14.94 -15.44 14.61
C PHE A 96 -14.89 -16.86 15.19
N PRO A 97 -15.88 -17.75 14.91
CA PRO A 97 -16.08 -19.00 15.63
C PRO A 97 -15.20 -20.14 15.08
N LEU A 98 -13.87 -19.95 15.09
CA LEU A 98 -12.93 -21.00 14.70
C LEU A 98 -12.53 -21.85 15.91
N GLY A 99 -12.88 -23.13 15.87
CA GLY A 99 -12.45 -24.12 16.87
C GLY A 99 -10.93 -24.23 16.95
N SER A 100 -10.40 -24.51 18.15
CA SER A 100 -8.97 -24.65 18.45
C SER A 100 -8.09 -23.40 18.30
N CYS A 101 -8.55 -22.33 17.65
CA CYS A 101 -7.78 -21.09 17.49
C CYS A 101 -7.89 -20.13 18.70
N THR A 102 -8.94 -20.26 19.52
CA THR A 102 -9.24 -19.34 20.64
C THR A 102 -9.18 -17.87 20.20
N MET A 103 -9.93 -17.52 19.14
CA MET A 103 -10.02 -16.17 18.58
C MET A 103 -10.76 -15.23 19.55
N LYS A 104 -10.08 -14.85 20.63
CA LYS A 104 -10.57 -13.96 21.68
C LYS A 104 -10.35 -12.50 21.33
N HIS A 105 -11.07 -11.62 22.03
CA HIS A 105 -10.85 -10.17 21.94
C HIS A 105 -9.40 -9.78 22.26
N ASN A 106 -8.80 -8.93 21.43
CA ASN A 106 -7.51 -8.30 21.68
C ASN A 106 -7.73 -6.87 22.24
N PRO A 107 -7.53 -6.63 23.55
CA PRO A 107 -7.78 -5.32 24.14
C PRO A 107 -6.76 -4.29 23.64
N ARG A 108 -7.25 -3.13 23.20
CA ARG A 108 -6.42 -2.03 22.66
C ARG A 108 -5.40 -1.45 23.63
N LEU A 109 -5.54 -1.72 24.93
CA LEU A 109 -4.56 -1.31 25.94
C LEU A 109 -3.19 -1.98 25.75
N ASN A 110 -3.13 -3.10 25.02
CA ASN A 110 -1.91 -3.89 24.84
C ASN A 110 -1.13 -3.56 23.54
N GLU A 111 -1.57 -2.55 22.78
CA GLU A 111 -0.89 -2.04 21.58
C GLU A 111 -0.03 -0.82 21.94
#